data_AF-A0A941MX57-F1
#
_entry.id   AF-A0A941MX57-F1
#
_cell.length_a   1.000
_cell.length_b   1.000
_cell.length_c   1.000
_cell.angle_alpha   90.00
_cell.angle_beta   90.00
_cell.angle_gamma   90.00
#
_symmetry.space_group_name_H-M   'P 1'
#
loop_
_entity.id
_entity.type
_entity.pdbx_description
1 polymer ?
#
loop_
_entity_poly.entity_id
_entity_poly.type
_entity_poly.pdbx_seq_one_letter_code
_entity_poly.pdbx_strand_id
1 'polypeptide(L)'
;MLRLLSWTPLTTSLLLRVSTTLPGEPFTNERRLRERLQALAAAGFVRRYSAAQAKGGLQNYYKLAPNGWHTLHGSDVALPPKAFFAEISPSLFEHTLTLAEVIAAVIVAAHVHRVTILNVFRENELTFAVGDRQIQPDCFMRFSIAGKNFSVAFEVDLSTESVNSNSQQSLRRKLQTYDAYQSFL
;
A
#
# COMPACT_ATOMS: atom_id res chain seq x y z
N MET A 1 8.17 -9.12 -5.30
CA MET A 1 8.02 -7.78 -5.92
C MET A 1 6.62 -7.54 -6.48
N LEU A 2 6.10 -8.35 -7.42
CA LEU A 2 4.73 -8.12 -7.95
C LEU A 2 3.67 -8.02 -6.84
N ARG A 3 3.72 -8.93 -5.85
CA ARG A 3 2.83 -8.90 -4.67
C ARG A 3 2.94 -7.62 -3.83
N LEU A 4 4.09 -6.93 -3.84
CA LEU A 4 4.22 -5.65 -3.14
C LEU A 4 3.50 -4.54 -3.92
N LEU A 5 3.67 -4.55 -5.24
CA LEU A 5 3.00 -3.62 -6.16
C LEU A 5 1.50 -3.90 -6.30
N SER A 6 1.03 -5.09 -5.89
CA SER A 6 -0.41 -5.37 -5.75
C SER A 6 -1.01 -4.74 -4.50
N TRP A 7 -0.20 -4.29 -3.53
CA TRP A 7 -0.66 -3.64 -2.30
C TRP A 7 -0.59 -2.13 -2.40
N THR A 8 0.50 -1.57 -2.93
CA THR A 8 0.68 -0.12 -3.04
C THR A 8 1.66 0.23 -4.16
N PRO A 9 1.53 1.39 -4.83
CA PRO A 9 2.60 1.93 -5.66
C PRO A 9 3.89 2.10 -4.85
N LEU A 10 5.04 1.83 -5.47
CA LEU A 10 6.33 2.02 -4.78
C LEU A 10 7.33 2.74 -5.69
N THR A 11 8.12 3.62 -5.10
CA THR A 11 9.27 4.24 -5.76
C THR A 11 10.45 3.26 -5.83
N THR A 12 11.46 3.56 -6.66
CA THR A 12 12.70 2.74 -6.71
C THR A 12 13.35 2.60 -5.33
N SER A 13 13.42 3.67 -4.55
CA SER A 13 14.05 3.67 -3.22
C SER A 13 13.26 2.82 -2.23
N LEU A 14 11.92 2.91 -2.25
CA LEU A 14 11.07 2.06 -1.42
C LEU A 14 11.18 0.59 -1.82
N LEU A 15 11.18 0.29 -3.13
CA LEU A 15 11.38 -1.07 -3.63
C LEU A 15 12.73 -1.66 -3.22
N LEU A 16 13.80 -0.85 -3.23
CA LEU A 16 15.11 -1.27 -2.76
C LEU A 16 15.06 -1.64 -1.28
N ARG A 17 14.44 -0.78 -0.46
CA ARG A 17 14.29 -0.99 0.99
C ARG A 17 13.53 -2.28 1.32
N VAL A 18 12.38 -2.50 0.67
CA VAL A 18 11.55 -3.70 0.90
C VAL A 18 12.13 -4.97 0.25
N SER A 19 13.08 -4.84 -0.68
CA SER A 19 13.66 -6.01 -1.37
C SER A 19 14.38 -6.98 -0.43
N THR A 20 14.83 -6.49 0.72
CA THR A 20 15.42 -7.31 1.80
C THR A 20 14.43 -8.34 2.37
N THR A 21 13.13 -8.12 2.19
CA THR A 21 12.07 -9.01 2.66
C THR A 21 11.66 -10.07 1.64
N LEU A 22 12.16 -9.97 0.41
CA LEU A 22 11.82 -10.89 -0.68
C LEU A 22 12.67 -12.15 -0.61
N PRO A 23 12.15 -13.30 -1.10
CA PRO A 23 12.95 -14.50 -1.24
C PRO A 23 14.06 -14.28 -2.29
N GLY A 24 15.26 -14.78 -1.99
CA GLY A 24 16.45 -14.64 -2.84
C GLY A 24 17.41 -13.56 -2.33
N GLU A 25 18.42 -13.23 -3.13
CA GLU A 25 19.36 -12.17 -2.79
C GLU A 25 18.68 -10.78 -2.90
N PRO A 26 18.76 -9.95 -1.84
CA PRO A 26 18.29 -8.57 -1.91
C PRO A 26 19.00 -7.79 -3.01
N PHE A 27 18.33 -6.76 -3.56
CA PHE A 27 19.01 -5.87 -4.49
C PHE A 27 20.05 -5.05 -3.71
N THR A 28 21.30 -5.09 -4.18
CA THR A 28 22.42 -4.39 -3.53
C THR A 28 22.52 -2.92 -3.92
N ASN A 29 21.87 -2.52 -5.01
CA ASN A 29 21.83 -1.13 -5.47
C ASN A 29 20.63 -0.85 -6.38
N GLU A 30 20.32 0.43 -6.55
CA GLU A 30 19.22 0.88 -7.40
C GLU A 30 19.40 0.56 -8.89
N ARG A 31 20.63 0.41 -9.40
CA ARG A 31 20.87 0.11 -10.82
C ARG A 31 20.31 -1.26 -11.17
N ARG A 32 20.70 -2.30 -10.43
CA ARG A 32 20.20 -3.68 -10.64
C ARG A 32 18.69 -3.77 -10.48
N LEU A 33 18.14 -3.05 -9.49
CA LEU A 33 16.69 -2.97 -9.30
C LEU A 33 16.00 -2.32 -10.51
N ARG A 34 16.52 -1.20 -11.03
CA ARG A 34 15.97 -0.54 -12.21
C ARG A 34 16.03 -1.42 -13.46
N GLU A 35 17.12 -2.15 -13.68
CA GLU A 35 17.23 -3.12 -14.78
C GLU A 35 16.14 -4.19 -14.67
N ARG A 36 15.92 -4.74 -13.47
CA ARG A 36 14.84 -5.72 -13.24
C ARG A 36 13.46 -5.12 -13.48
N LEU A 37 13.22 -3.90 -13.00
CA LEU A 37 11.94 -3.20 -13.19
C LEU A 37 11.69 -2.86 -14.67
N GLN A 38 12.73 -2.50 -15.41
CA GLN A 38 12.65 -2.29 -16.85
C GLN A 38 12.27 -3.58 -17.58
N ALA A 39 12.89 -4.71 -17.24
CA ALA A 39 12.53 -6.00 -17.82
C ALA A 39 11.07 -6.39 -17.51
N LEU A 40 10.62 -6.19 -16.27
CA LEU A 40 9.23 -6.43 -15.90
C LEU A 40 8.25 -5.48 -16.57
N ALA A 41 8.64 -4.23 -16.80
CA ALA A 41 7.82 -3.25 -17.52
C ALA A 41 7.71 -3.62 -19.00
N ALA A 42 8.82 -4.00 -19.63
CA ALA A 42 8.84 -4.47 -21.03
C ALA A 42 7.99 -5.73 -21.21
N ALA A 43 7.94 -6.62 -20.22
CA ALA A 43 7.07 -7.80 -20.21
C ALA A 43 5.61 -7.50 -19.80
N GLY A 44 5.27 -6.24 -19.50
CA GLY A 44 3.91 -5.83 -19.16
C GLY A 44 3.44 -6.25 -17.77
N PHE A 45 4.35 -6.63 -16.86
CA PHE A 45 4.01 -7.02 -15.48
C PHE A 45 3.92 -5.82 -14.53
N VAL A 46 4.63 -4.73 -14.83
CA VAL A 46 4.59 -3.48 -14.05
C VAL A 46 4.46 -2.29 -14.98
N ARG A 47 3.86 -1.20 -14.49
CA ARG A 47 3.85 0.10 -15.15
C ARG A 47 4.80 1.03 -14.44
N ARG A 48 5.54 1.83 -15.21
CA ARG A 48 6.42 2.89 -14.71
C ARG A 48 5.77 4.23 -14.98
N TYR A 49 5.69 5.05 -13.96
CA TYR A 49 5.29 6.44 -14.02
C TYR A 49 6.41 7.32 -13.47
N SER A 50 6.42 8.59 -13.86
CA SER A 50 7.42 9.56 -13.44
C SER A 50 6.71 10.73 -12.77
N ALA A 51 7.21 11.16 -11.62
CA ALA A 51 6.71 12.32 -10.90
C ALA A 51 7.85 13.30 -10.62
N ALA A 52 7.54 14.59 -10.71
CA ALA A 52 8.48 15.64 -10.31
C ALA A 52 8.60 15.67 -8.78
N GLN A 53 9.83 15.82 -8.28
CA GLN A 53 10.07 16.03 -6.85
C GLN A 53 10.13 17.53 -6.54
N ALA A 54 9.62 17.94 -5.37
CA ALA A 54 9.63 19.33 -4.93
C ALA A 54 11.05 19.94 -4.84
N LYS A 55 12.08 19.12 -4.60
CA LYS A 55 13.50 19.54 -4.54
C LYS A 55 14.23 19.44 -5.89
N GLY A 56 13.48 19.23 -6.98
CA GLY A 56 14.01 19.02 -8.32
C GLY A 56 14.27 17.54 -8.63
N GLY A 57 14.22 17.20 -9.92
CA GLY A 57 14.43 15.85 -10.42
C GLY A 57 13.14 15.06 -10.65
N LEU A 58 13.30 13.92 -11.35
CA LEU A 58 12.24 12.97 -11.64
C LEU A 58 12.41 11.73 -10.79
N GLN A 59 11.37 11.36 -10.05
CA GLN A 59 11.29 10.09 -9.34
C GLN A 59 10.34 9.16 -10.09
N ASN A 60 10.84 7.95 -10.37
CA ASN A 60 9.97 6.91 -10.90
C ASN A 60 9.28 6.18 -9.76
N TYR A 61 8.00 5.93 -9.96
CA TYR A 61 7.22 4.99 -9.17
C TYR A 61 6.59 3.94 -10.08
N TYR A 62 6.29 2.81 -9.48
CA TYR A 62 5.84 1.63 -10.19
C TYR A 62 4.50 1.18 -9.63
N LYS A 63 3.62 0.74 -10.53
CA LYS A 63 2.36 0.09 -10.19
C LYS A 63 2.34 -1.28 -10.84
N LEU A 64 1.54 -2.19 -10.29
CA LEU A 64 1.27 -3.46 -10.97
C LEU A 64 0.59 -3.17 -12.32
N ALA A 65 0.79 -4.04 -13.30
CA ALA A 65 0.08 -4.00 -14.58
C ALA A 65 -0.90 -5.18 -14.68
N PRO A 66 -1.85 -5.17 -15.63
CA PRO A 66 -2.83 -6.26 -15.78
C PRO A 66 -2.21 -7.66 -15.89
N ASN A 67 -1.13 -7.84 -16.67
CA ASN A 67 -0.48 -9.16 -16.76
C ASN A 67 0.16 -9.57 -15.42
N GLY A 68 0.68 -8.60 -14.67
CA GLY A 68 1.19 -8.81 -13.32
C GLY A 68 0.09 -9.23 -12.34
N TRP A 69 -1.10 -8.65 -12.46
CA TRP A 69 -2.28 -9.04 -11.68
C TRP A 69 -2.66 -10.50 -11.97
N HIS A 70 -2.83 -10.85 -13.24
CA HIS A 70 -3.17 -12.23 -13.62
C HIS A 70 -2.09 -13.24 -13.23
N THR A 71 -0.81 -12.84 -13.26
CA THR A 71 0.28 -13.70 -12.79
C THR A 71 0.18 -13.99 -11.29
N LEU A 72 -0.31 -13.05 -10.49
CA LEU A 72 -0.46 -13.21 -9.04
C LEU A 72 -1.74 -13.93 -8.64
N HIS A 73 -2.84 -13.64 -9.33
CA HIS A 73 -4.18 -14.03 -8.90
C HIS A 73 -4.82 -15.11 -9.79
N GLY A 74 -4.26 -15.37 -10.97
CA GLY A 74 -4.83 -16.24 -12.01
C GLY A 74 -5.43 -15.45 -13.17
N SER A 75 -5.46 -16.07 -14.36
CA SER A 75 -6.01 -15.47 -15.59
C SER A 75 -7.49 -15.13 -15.48
N ASP A 76 -8.22 -15.87 -14.65
CA ASP A 76 -9.69 -15.82 -14.62
C ASP A 76 -10.22 -14.83 -13.56
N VAL A 77 -9.31 -14.25 -12.76
CA VAL A 77 -9.68 -13.26 -11.74
C VAL A 77 -9.91 -11.91 -12.40
N ALA A 78 -11.07 -11.30 -12.11
CA ALA A 78 -11.42 -9.98 -12.58
C ALA A 78 -10.34 -8.95 -12.24
N LEU A 79 -10.07 -8.05 -13.19
CA LEU A 79 -9.16 -6.94 -12.96
C LEU A 79 -9.80 -5.91 -12.02
N PRO A 80 -9.00 -5.26 -11.15
CA PRO A 80 -9.44 -4.07 -10.43
C PRO A 80 -9.86 -2.93 -11.38
N PRO A 81 -10.53 -1.90 -10.86
CA PRO A 81 -10.87 -0.71 -11.64
C PRO A 81 -9.66 -0.09 -12.34
N LYS A 82 -9.86 0.55 -13.49
CA LYS A 82 -8.78 1.15 -14.30
C LYS A 82 -7.85 2.07 -13.49
N ALA A 83 -8.39 2.81 -12.52
CA ALA A 83 -7.63 3.68 -11.63
C ALA A 83 -6.53 2.95 -10.84
N PHE A 84 -6.72 1.67 -10.54
CA PHE A 84 -5.69 0.84 -9.90
C PHE A 84 -4.41 0.76 -10.73
N PHE A 85 -4.53 0.71 -12.06
CA PHE A 85 -3.38 0.61 -12.96
C PHE A 85 -2.89 1.96 -13.47
N ALA A 86 -3.74 3.00 -13.42
CA ALA A 86 -3.47 4.33 -13.96
C ALA A 86 -2.43 5.11 -13.15
N GLU A 87 -1.93 6.20 -13.73
CA GLU A 87 -1.11 7.18 -13.03
C GLU A 87 -1.84 7.72 -11.79
N ILE A 88 -1.11 8.01 -10.71
CA ILE A 88 -1.69 8.62 -9.53
C ILE A 88 -2.03 10.08 -9.87
N SER A 89 -3.27 10.51 -9.61
CA SER A 89 -3.67 11.89 -9.86
C SER A 89 -2.88 12.86 -8.97
N PRO A 90 -2.53 14.07 -9.45
CA PRO A 90 -1.78 15.05 -8.66
C PRO A 90 -2.35 15.31 -7.26
N SER A 91 -3.67 15.35 -7.12
CA SER A 91 -4.37 15.58 -5.84
C SER A 91 -4.23 14.46 -4.82
N LEU A 92 -3.90 13.24 -5.24
CA LEU A 92 -3.73 12.07 -4.37
C LEU A 92 -2.27 11.67 -4.22
N PHE A 93 -1.36 12.32 -4.95
CA PHE A 93 0.01 11.87 -5.11
C PHE A 93 0.77 11.81 -3.78
N GLU A 94 0.69 12.88 -3.00
CA GLU A 94 1.34 12.95 -1.69
C GLU A 94 0.78 11.89 -0.74
N HIS A 95 -0.55 11.84 -0.58
CA HIS A 95 -1.21 10.88 0.32
C HIS A 95 -0.86 9.44 -0.05
N THR A 96 -0.98 9.08 -1.33
CA THR A 96 -0.69 7.73 -1.83
C THR A 96 0.77 7.34 -1.59
N LEU A 97 1.73 8.25 -1.81
CA LEU A 97 3.14 7.95 -1.57
C LEU A 97 3.49 7.92 -0.07
N THR A 98 2.92 8.77 0.76
CA THR A 98 3.09 8.68 2.21
C THR A 98 2.55 7.36 2.75
N LEU A 99 1.37 6.92 2.28
CA LEU A 99 0.84 5.60 2.61
C LEU A 99 1.77 4.47 2.13
N ALA A 100 2.35 4.59 0.93
CA ALA A 100 3.32 3.63 0.43
C ALA A 100 4.58 3.54 1.30
N GLU A 101 5.06 4.67 1.85
CA GLU A 101 6.18 4.70 2.79
C GLU A 101 5.84 3.97 4.10
N VAL A 102 4.64 4.19 4.65
CA VAL A 102 4.15 3.49 5.84
C VAL A 102 4.08 1.99 5.58
N ILE A 103 3.45 1.57 4.49
CA ILE A 103 3.34 0.15 4.10
C ILE A 103 4.72 -0.49 3.95
N ALA A 104 5.64 0.17 3.25
CA ALA A 104 7.02 -0.31 3.07
C ALA A 104 7.76 -0.45 4.41
N ALA A 105 7.61 0.52 5.32
CA ALA A 105 8.22 0.48 6.64
C ALA A 105 7.66 -0.69 7.48
N VAL A 106 6.35 -0.90 7.45
CA VAL A 106 5.66 -1.99 8.15
C VAL A 106 6.12 -3.36 7.63
N ILE A 107 6.26 -3.52 6.31
CA ILE A 107 6.74 -4.76 5.71
C ILE A 107 8.17 -5.10 6.16
N VAL A 108 9.05 -4.11 6.16
CA VAL A 108 10.44 -4.28 6.63
C VAL A 108 10.49 -4.60 8.12
N ALA A 109 9.72 -3.86 8.94
CA ALA A 109 9.65 -4.11 10.37
C ALA A 109 9.11 -5.51 10.68
N ALA A 110 8.04 -5.93 9.99
CA ALA A 110 7.48 -7.27 10.13
C ALA A 110 8.51 -8.35 9.81
N HIS A 111 9.27 -8.18 8.72
CA HIS A 111 10.36 -9.09 8.37
C HIS A 111 11.46 -9.16 9.45
N VAL A 112 11.96 -8.01 9.92
CA VAL A 112 12.99 -7.93 10.96
C VAL A 112 12.54 -8.59 12.27
N HIS A 113 11.28 -8.41 12.65
CA HIS A 113 10.71 -8.97 13.88
C HIS A 113 10.05 -10.34 13.70
N ARG A 114 10.21 -10.98 12.54
CA ARG A 114 9.63 -12.30 12.21
C ARG A 114 8.10 -12.35 12.42
N VAL A 115 7.43 -11.24 12.14
CA VAL A 115 5.97 -11.14 12.11
C VAL A 115 5.49 -11.52 10.71
N THR A 116 4.53 -12.42 10.62
CA THR A 116 3.95 -12.82 9.34
C THR A 116 2.82 -11.88 8.96
N ILE A 117 2.88 -11.30 7.75
CA ILE A 117 1.75 -10.56 7.17
C ILE A 117 0.84 -11.58 6.49
N LEU A 118 -0.37 -11.76 7.04
CA LEU A 118 -1.37 -12.71 6.54
C LEU A 118 -2.12 -12.12 5.35
N ASN A 119 -2.67 -10.93 5.52
CA ASN A 119 -3.49 -10.24 4.53
C ASN A 119 -3.18 -8.74 4.53
N VAL A 120 -3.32 -8.13 3.35
CA VAL A 120 -3.27 -6.68 3.15
C VAL A 120 -4.49 -6.31 2.32
N PHE A 121 -5.24 -5.33 2.80
CA PHE A 121 -6.37 -4.71 2.13
C PHE A 121 -5.98 -3.27 1.85
N ARG A 122 -6.17 -2.86 0.60
CA ARG A 122 -5.87 -1.52 0.12
C ARG A 122 -6.97 -0.56 0.50
N GLU A 123 -6.70 0.71 0.27
CA GLU A 123 -7.70 1.76 0.32
C GLU A 123 -8.93 1.37 -0.51
N ASN A 124 -10.12 1.57 0.06
CA ASN A 124 -11.42 1.23 -0.53
C ASN A 124 -11.70 -0.28 -0.75
N GLU A 125 -10.83 -1.20 -0.33
CA GLU A 125 -11.10 -2.65 -0.43
C GLU A 125 -11.90 -3.22 0.75
N LEU A 126 -11.94 -2.50 1.88
CA LEU A 126 -12.57 -2.96 3.11
C LEU A 126 -13.38 -1.82 3.72
N THR A 127 -14.59 -2.14 4.15
CA THR A 127 -15.46 -1.22 4.88
C THR A 127 -15.80 -1.84 6.23
N PHE A 128 -15.50 -1.14 7.32
CA PHE A 128 -16.00 -1.48 8.64
C PHE A 128 -17.32 -0.77 8.86
N ALA A 129 -18.33 -1.51 9.30
CA ALA A 129 -19.66 -0.97 9.57
C ALA A 129 -20.12 -1.39 10.97
N VAL A 130 -20.61 -0.42 11.76
CA VAL A 130 -21.16 -0.63 13.11
C VAL A 130 -22.38 0.28 13.28
N GLY A 131 -23.56 -0.32 13.32
CA GLY A 131 -24.81 0.43 13.34
C GLY A 131 -24.95 1.33 12.11
N ASP A 132 -25.03 2.64 12.34
CA ASP A 132 -25.10 3.70 11.31
C ASP A 132 -23.73 4.24 10.88
N ARG A 133 -22.64 3.75 11.49
CA ARG A 133 -21.28 4.22 11.23
C ARG A 133 -20.59 3.30 10.24
N GLN A 134 -19.84 3.91 9.32
CA GLN A 134 -18.95 3.20 8.42
C GLN A 134 -17.61 3.92 8.29
N ILE A 135 -16.55 3.15 8.12
CA ILE A 135 -15.21 3.67 7.86
C ILE A 135 -14.47 2.74 6.91
N GLN A 136 -13.66 3.34 6.03
CA GLN A 136 -12.76 2.64 5.13
C GLN A 136 -11.34 3.08 5.47
N PRO A 137 -10.49 2.18 5.97
CA PRO A 137 -9.09 2.51 6.22
C PRO A 137 -8.32 2.77 4.93
N ASP A 138 -7.31 3.63 4.99
CA ASP A 138 -6.35 3.81 3.89
C ASP A 138 -5.61 2.51 3.58
N CYS A 139 -5.29 1.74 4.63
CA CYS A 139 -4.81 0.37 4.49
C CYS A 139 -5.18 -0.45 5.71
N PHE A 140 -5.45 -1.74 5.53
CA PHE A 140 -5.67 -2.65 6.63
C PHE A 140 -4.81 -3.92 6.47
N MET A 141 -4.09 -4.29 7.52
CA MET A 141 -3.23 -5.46 7.50
C MET A 141 -3.53 -6.40 8.66
N ARG A 142 -3.44 -7.70 8.37
CA ARG A 142 -3.49 -8.76 9.38
C ARG A 142 -2.12 -9.36 9.57
N PHE A 143 -1.72 -9.52 10.82
CA PHE A 143 -0.43 -10.04 11.23
C PHE A 143 -0.59 -11.30 12.07
N SER A 144 0.43 -12.14 12.08
CA SER A 144 0.60 -13.23 13.04
C SER A 144 1.96 -13.17 13.70
N ILE A 145 1.98 -13.25 15.03
CA ILE A 145 3.19 -13.37 15.85
C ILE A 145 2.92 -14.33 17.00
N ALA A 146 3.79 -15.34 17.17
CA ALA A 146 3.70 -16.34 18.22
C ALA A 146 2.30 -17.00 18.33
N GLY A 147 1.67 -17.32 17.19
CA GLY A 147 0.35 -17.95 17.13
C GLY A 147 -0.84 -17.02 17.41
N LYS A 148 -0.59 -15.74 17.71
CA LYS A 148 -1.62 -14.72 17.90
C LYS A 148 -1.78 -13.89 16.64
N ASN A 149 -3.04 -13.60 16.29
CA ASN A 149 -3.37 -12.79 15.13
C ASN A 149 -3.78 -11.39 15.58
N PHE A 150 -3.31 -10.37 14.86
CA PHE A 150 -3.62 -8.97 15.12
C PHE A 150 -4.03 -8.30 13.82
N SER A 151 -4.91 -7.31 13.95
CA SER A 151 -5.41 -6.52 12.83
C SER A 151 -5.05 -5.06 13.06
N VAL A 152 -4.54 -4.37 12.05
CA VAL A 152 -4.14 -2.96 12.15
C VAL A 152 -4.72 -2.20 10.97
N ALA A 153 -5.47 -1.14 11.27
CA ALA A 153 -5.90 -0.14 10.32
C ALA A 153 -4.89 1.01 10.31
N PHE A 154 -4.53 1.47 9.12
CA PHE A 154 -3.67 2.62 8.87
C PHE A 154 -4.51 3.75 8.30
N GLU A 155 -4.26 4.96 8.79
CA GLU A 155 -4.85 6.22 8.35
C GLU A 155 -3.69 7.21 8.20
N VAL A 156 -3.61 7.86 7.05
CA VAL A 156 -2.63 8.90 6.75
C VAL A 156 -3.39 10.19 6.51
N ASP A 157 -3.28 11.13 7.44
CA ASP A 157 -3.76 12.49 7.26
C ASP A 157 -2.57 13.43 6.98
N LEU A 158 -2.67 14.19 5.89
CA LEU A 158 -1.70 15.22 5.53
C LEU A 158 -2.07 16.59 6.09
N SER A 159 -2.55 16.62 7.34
CA SER A 159 -3.11 17.81 8.01
C SER A 159 -4.31 18.41 7.26
N THR A 160 -5.05 17.58 6.54
CA THR A 160 -6.25 17.97 5.81
C THR A 160 -7.51 17.76 6.65
N GLU A 161 -7.45 16.88 7.63
CA GLU A 161 -8.57 16.55 8.51
C GLU A 161 -8.57 17.40 9.78
N SER A 162 -9.73 17.97 10.09
CA SER A 162 -9.94 18.61 11.38
C SER A 162 -9.93 17.58 12.50
N VAL A 163 -9.26 17.86 13.61
CA VAL A 163 -9.21 16.96 14.78
C VAL A 163 -10.59 16.78 15.44
N ASN A 164 -11.35 17.87 15.59
CA ASN A 164 -12.56 17.92 16.43
C ASN A 164 -13.82 18.47 15.74
N SER A 165 -13.95 18.35 14.41
CA SER A 165 -15.22 18.74 13.76
C SER A 165 -16.27 17.62 13.81
N ASN A 166 -17.53 18.01 13.60
CA ASN A 166 -18.64 17.08 13.39
C ASN A 166 -18.61 16.40 12.01
N SER A 167 -17.56 16.63 11.21
CA SER A 167 -17.37 15.90 9.95
C SER A 167 -17.18 14.41 10.22
N GLN A 168 -17.75 13.57 9.38
CA GLN A 168 -17.47 12.12 9.39
C GLN A 168 -15.98 11.83 9.11
N GLN A 169 -15.29 12.79 8.48
CA GLN A 169 -13.85 12.73 8.19
C GLN A 169 -13.00 13.39 9.29
N SER A 170 -13.54 13.67 10.48
CA SER A 170 -12.69 14.11 11.58
C SER A 170 -11.95 12.93 12.20
N LEU A 171 -10.69 13.15 12.59
CA LEU A 171 -9.87 12.12 13.24
C LEU A 171 -10.58 11.52 14.46
N ARG A 172 -11.24 12.35 15.26
CA ARG A 172 -12.03 11.88 16.42
C ARG A 172 -13.15 10.94 16.00
N ARG A 173 -13.90 11.25 14.94
CA ARG A 173 -15.01 10.41 14.49
C ARG A 173 -14.52 9.08 13.91
N LYS A 174 -13.38 9.11 13.19
CA LYS A 174 -12.72 7.89 12.71
C LYS A 174 -12.30 6.98 13.88
N LEU A 175 -11.58 7.52 14.86
CA LEU A 175 -11.16 6.76 16.06
C LEU A 175 -12.36 6.18 16.83
N GLN A 176 -13.42 6.95 17.03
CA GLN A 176 -14.64 6.47 17.67
C GLN A 176 -15.34 5.35 16.89
N THR A 177 -15.20 5.33 15.56
CA THR A 177 -15.76 4.28 14.72
C THR A 177 -14.92 3.01 14.79
N TYR A 178 -13.59 3.14 14.80
CA TYR A 178 -12.68 2.01 15.03
C TYR A 178 -12.87 1.38 16.41
N ASP A 179 -13.00 2.19 17.46
CA ASP A 179 -13.21 1.72 18.84
C ASP A 179 -14.54 0.99 18.99
N ALA A 180 -15.61 1.52 18.39
CA ALA A 180 -16.91 0.87 18.34
C ALA A 180 -16.84 -0.47 17.57
N TYR A 181 -16.09 -0.53 16.47
CA TYR A 181 -15.90 -1.75 15.70
C TYR A 181 -15.12 -2.81 16.48
N GLN A 182 -14.06 -2.40 17.18
CA GLN A 182 -13.27 -3.31 18.01
C GLN A 182 -14.09 -3.86 19.19
N SER A 183 -14.95 -3.04 19.79
CA SER A 183 -15.82 -3.47 20.89
C SER A 183 -16.96 -4.41 20.45
N PHE A 184 -17.25 -4.44 19.15
CA PHE A 184 -18.30 -5.30 18.57
C PHE A 184 -17.80 -6.70 18.19
N LEU A 185 -16.49 -6.86 17.95
CA LEU A 185 -15.83 -8.13 17.61
C LEU A 185 -15.65 -9.04 18.84
#